data_AF-A0A2V5N0I7-F1
#
_entry.id   AF-A0A2V5N0I7-F1
#
_cell.length_a   1.000
_cell.length_b   1.000
_cell.length_c   1.000
_cell.angle_alpha   90.00
_cell.angle_beta   90.00
_cell.angle_gamma   90.00
#
_symmetry.space_group_name_H-M   'P 1'
#
loop_
_entity.id
_entity.type
_entity.pdbx_description
1 polymer ?
#
loop_
_entity_poly.entity_id
_entity_poly.type
_entity_poly.pdbx_seq_one_letter_code
_entity_poly.pdbx_strand_id
1 'polypeptide(L)'
;MLNFVNGKVSPLMERLIPDGLSHAATDFVETLKINSISEKSVRGRCVVTKRRNVYGERAAHLINLYFRMADLPIRFLSDVRQWRRWEANCFQMLNGDRFRASVRDARTVILDKLPGQSLWDHMKQGTLSTRMLEAAGREYRRAHQFWSDEFGAGWSHGDASMTNVIYDEKMDRARLVDFEIIHEKSLPPRVRHADDLLVFLLDLVGRISSTHWVSFAMCFLRSYGDASVIAELRKQLVVP
;
A
#
# COMPACT_ATOMS: atom_id res chain seq x y z
N MET A 1 -18.44 38.57 20.44
CA MET A 1 -18.15 39.40 19.26
C MET A 1 -16.75 39.05 18.78
N LEU A 2 -16.66 38.66 17.51
CA LEU A 2 -15.48 38.13 16.81
C LEU A 2 -14.27 39.08 16.85
N ASN A 3 -13.06 38.54 16.81
CA ASN A 3 -12.23 38.66 15.59
C ASN A 3 -11.01 37.73 15.61
N PHE A 4 -10.96 36.92 14.54
CA PHE A 4 -9.85 36.10 14.06
C PHE A 4 -8.70 37.00 13.57
N VAL A 5 -7.45 36.61 13.86
CA VAL A 5 -6.29 37.01 13.06
C VAL A 5 -5.37 35.80 12.84
N ASN A 6 -5.56 35.20 11.66
CA ASN A 6 -4.56 34.63 10.75
C ASN A 6 -3.20 34.18 11.33
N GLY A 7 -3.12 32.91 11.73
CA GLY A 7 -1.88 32.15 11.66
C GLY A 7 -1.66 31.70 10.22
N LYS A 8 -0.94 32.49 9.42
CA LYS A 8 -0.52 32.12 8.07
C LYS A 8 0.25 30.80 8.11
N VAL A 9 -0.28 29.79 7.44
CA VAL A 9 0.46 28.59 7.07
C VAL A 9 1.66 29.04 6.24
N SER A 10 2.84 28.58 6.62
CA SER A 10 4.10 28.95 5.99
C SER A 10 4.07 28.57 4.49
N PRO A 11 4.47 29.47 3.55
CA PRO A 11 4.54 29.18 2.11
C PRO A 11 5.48 28.02 1.75
N LEU A 12 6.27 27.56 2.72
CA LEU A 12 7.15 26.41 2.62
C LEU A 12 6.38 25.07 2.67
N MET A 13 5.24 24.99 3.39
CA MET A 13 4.44 23.76 3.42
C MET A 13 3.64 23.54 2.12
N GLU A 14 3.22 24.60 1.42
CA GLU A 14 2.59 24.51 0.09
C GLU A 14 3.56 24.11 -1.03
N ARG A 15 4.88 24.27 -0.81
CA ARG A 15 5.92 23.91 -1.79
C ARG A 15 6.58 22.55 -1.54
N LEU A 16 6.53 22.04 -0.31
CA LEU A 16 7.23 20.82 0.08
C LEU A 16 6.49 19.54 -0.28
N ILE A 17 5.22 19.64 -0.68
CA ILE A 17 4.40 18.50 -1.09
C ILE A 17 3.57 18.97 -2.28
N PRO A 18 3.86 18.57 -3.52
CA PRO A 18 2.79 18.55 -4.51
C PRO A 18 1.72 17.62 -3.93
N ASP A 19 0.55 18.15 -3.61
CA ASP A 19 -0.61 17.47 -2.96
C ASP A 19 -1.07 16.15 -3.64
N GLY A 20 -0.38 15.68 -4.67
CA GLY A 20 -0.93 14.73 -5.62
C GLY A 20 0.03 13.75 -6.28
N LEU A 21 1.32 13.58 -5.93
CA LEU A 21 2.12 12.59 -6.68
C LEU A 21 1.72 11.14 -6.36
N SER A 22 1.53 10.80 -5.09
CA SER A 22 0.96 9.49 -4.71
C SER A 22 -0.56 9.48 -4.91
N HIS A 23 -1.26 10.55 -4.53
CA HIS A 23 -2.73 10.59 -4.64
C HIS A 23 -3.24 10.68 -6.07
N ALA A 24 -2.63 11.45 -6.96
CA ALA A 24 -3.04 11.46 -8.37
C ALA A 24 -2.67 10.15 -9.07
N ALA A 25 -1.60 9.46 -8.66
CA ALA A 25 -1.30 8.12 -9.15
C ALA A 25 -2.39 7.12 -8.73
N THR A 26 -2.72 7.08 -7.43
CA THR A 26 -3.78 6.20 -6.88
C THR A 26 -5.16 6.58 -7.42
N ASP A 27 -5.53 7.85 -7.46
CA ASP A 27 -6.82 8.34 -7.99
C ASP A 27 -6.93 8.10 -9.51
N PHE A 28 -5.83 8.23 -10.26
CA PHE A 28 -5.79 7.87 -11.69
C PHE A 28 -5.94 6.36 -11.89
N VAL A 29 -5.33 5.54 -11.04
CA VAL A 29 -5.53 4.08 -11.05
C VAL A 29 -6.96 3.71 -10.65
N GLU A 30 -7.56 4.36 -9.65
CA GLU A 30 -8.93 4.10 -9.20
C GLU A 30 -9.99 4.52 -10.25
N THR A 31 -9.77 5.66 -10.91
CA THR A 31 -10.64 6.14 -12.01
C THR A 31 -10.60 5.18 -13.21
N LEU A 32 -9.44 4.58 -13.46
CA LEU A 32 -9.29 3.46 -14.37
C LEU A 32 -9.73 2.18 -13.65
N LYS A 33 -11.05 1.94 -13.49
CA LYS A 33 -11.60 0.68 -12.94
C LYS A 33 -11.12 -0.54 -13.73
N ILE A 34 -9.90 -1.00 -13.46
CA ILE A 34 -9.20 -2.09 -14.14
C ILE A 34 -9.61 -3.43 -13.53
N ASN A 35 -10.04 -3.43 -12.26
CA ASN A 35 -10.55 -4.59 -11.56
C ASN A 35 -12.02 -4.40 -11.15
N SER A 36 -12.79 -5.48 -11.22
CA SER A 36 -14.05 -5.62 -10.49
C SER A 36 -13.79 -6.46 -9.24
N ILE A 37 -14.19 -5.92 -8.09
CA ILE A 37 -14.10 -6.60 -6.79
C ILE A 37 -15.51 -6.94 -6.35
N SER A 38 -15.75 -8.20 -5.98
CA SER A 38 -17.02 -8.64 -5.40
C SER A 38 -16.79 -9.55 -4.21
N GLU A 39 -17.63 -9.40 -3.18
CA GLU A 39 -17.60 -10.26 -2.00
C GLU A 39 -18.71 -11.30 -2.07
N LYS A 40 -18.40 -12.54 -1.73
CA LYS A 40 -19.38 -13.64 -1.68
C LYS A 40 -19.12 -14.54 -0.48
N SER A 41 -20.17 -15.11 0.08
CA SER A 41 -20.05 -16.21 1.05
C SER A 41 -20.05 -17.54 0.30
N VAL A 42 -18.97 -18.32 0.43
CA VAL A 42 -18.82 -19.64 -0.20
C VAL A 42 -18.46 -20.66 0.88
N ARG A 43 -19.30 -21.69 1.06
CA ARG A 43 -19.08 -22.79 2.03
C ARG A 43 -18.73 -22.29 3.45
N GLY A 44 -19.43 -21.26 3.93
CA GLY A 44 -19.23 -20.69 5.26
C GLY A 44 -18.01 -19.75 5.39
N ARG A 45 -17.30 -19.44 4.31
CA ARG A 45 -16.22 -18.46 4.27
C ARG A 45 -16.61 -17.25 3.43
N CYS A 46 -16.29 -16.05 3.91
CA CYS A 46 -16.34 -14.85 3.07
C CYS A 46 -15.12 -14.84 2.15
N VAL A 47 -15.33 -14.66 0.86
CA VAL A 47 -14.28 -14.57 -0.15
C VAL A 47 -14.40 -13.27 -0.93
N VAL A 48 -13.25 -12.71 -1.31
CA VAL A 48 -13.12 -11.58 -2.22
C VAL A 48 -12.74 -12.14 -3.59
N THR A 49 -13.55 -11.85 -4.60
CA THR A 49 -13.29 -12.20 -5.99
C THR A 49 -12.82 -10.96 -6.73
N LYS A 50 -11.55 -10.95 -7.16
CA LYS A 50 -10.95 -9.92 -8.00
C LYS A 50 -10.96 -10.40 -9.45
N ARG A 51 -11.53 -9.60 -10.36
CA ARG A 51 -11.58 -9.90 -11.80
C ARG A 51 -11.01 -8.75 -12.63
N ARG A 52 -10.05 -9.04 -13.51
CA ARG A 52 -9.43 -8.07 -14.43
C ARG A 52 -10.38 -7.77 -15.60
N ASN A 53 -10.63 -6.50 -15.86
CA ASN A 53 -11.47 -6.03 -16.96
C ASN A 53 -10.76 -6.17 -18.31
N VAL A 54 -11.53 -6.43 -19.38
CA VAL A 54 -11.01 -6.66 -20.75
C VAL A 54 -10.27 -5.43 -21.28
N TYR A 55 -10.73 -4.23 -20.90
CA TYR A 55 -10.11 -2.95 -21.27
C TYR A 55 -8.96 -2.54 -20.35
N GLY A 56 -8.67 -3.35 -19.32
CA GLY A 56 -7.67 -3.06 -18.31
C GLY A 56 -6.23 -3.02 -18.84
N GLU A 57 -5.93 -3.71 -19.93
CA GLU A 57 -4.58 -3.71 -20.53
C GLU A 57 -4.19 -2.33 -21.08
N ARG A 58 -5.11 -1.62 -21.76
CA ARG A 58 -4.84 -0.25 -22.27
C ARG A 58 -4.65 0.74 -21.14
N ALA A 59 -5.47 0.63 -20.10
CA ALA A 59 -5.35 1.45 -18.90
C ALA A 59 -4.04 1.18 -18.14
N ALA A 60 -3.63 -0.09 -18.04
CA ALA A 60 -2.34 -0.48 -17.46
C ALA A 60 -1.14 0.10 -18.22
N HIS A 61 -1.21 0.22 -19.55
CA HIS A 61 -0.16 0.88 -20.34
C HIS A 61 -0.05 2.38 -20.03
N LEU A 62 -1.17 3.07 -19.81
CA LEU A 62 -1.18 4.49 -19.43
C LEU A 62 -0.61 4.69 -18.02
N ILE A 63 -0.99 3.85 -17.05
CA ILE A 63 -0.44 3.87 -15.69
C ILE A 63 1.08 3.67 -15.72
N ASN A 64 1.55 2.65 -16.46
CA ASN A 64 2.98 2.41 -16.60
C ASN A 64 3.72 3.53 -17.35
N LEU A 65 3.07 4.21 -18.29
CA LEU A 65 3.65 5.39 -18.93
C LEU A 65 3.80 6.54 -17.92
N TYR A 66 2.78 6.78 -17.10
CA TYR A 66 2.83 7.77 -16.03
C TYR A 66 3.97 7.49 -15.04
N PHE A 67 4.09 6.25 -14.53
CA PHE A 67 5.18 5.87 -13.63
C PHE A 67 6.56 6.14 -14.24
N ARG A 68 6.76 5.80 -15.52
CA ARG A 68 8.01 6.11 -16.22
C ARG A 68 8.28 7.59 -16.39
N MET A 69 7.25 8.39 -16.70
CA MET A 69 7.41 9.85 -16.83
C MET A 69 7.70 10.52 -15.48
N ALA A 70 7.18 9.96 -14.39
CA ALA A 70 7.41 10.42 -13.03
C ALA A 70 8.69 9.83 -12.38
N ASP A 71 9.47 9.04 -13.13
CA ASP A 71 10.67 8.32 -12.65
C ASP A 71 10.40 7.48 -11.38
N LEU A 72 9.19 6.91 -11.30
CA LEU A 72 8.78 6.06 -10.20
C LEU A 72 9.23 4.63 -10.47
N PRO A 73 9.99 3.99 -9.56
CA PRO A 73 10.59 2.67 -9.81
C PRO A 73 9.60 1.53 -9.53
N ILE A 74 8.38 1.68 -10.04
CA ILE A 74 7.27 0.75 -9.91
C ILE A 74 6.60 0.53 -11.27
N ARG A 75 5.96 -0.62 -11.42
CA ARG A 75 5.16 -0.97 -12.59
C ARG A 75 3.88 -1.67 -12.17
N PHE A 76 2.83 -1.39 -12.89
CA PHE A 76 1.56 -2.09 -12.82
C PHE A 76 1.62 -3.37 -13.66
N LEU A 77 1.17 -4.49 -13.10
CA LEU A 77 1.17 -5.80 -13.79
C LEU A 77 0.09 -5.85 -14.88
N SER A 78 0.44 -5.42 -16.09
CA SER A 78 -0.48 -5.38 -17.23
C SER A 78 -0.87 -6.77 -17.76
N ASP A 79 0.06 -7.73 -17.73
CA ASP A 79 -0.23 -9.12 -18.13
C ASP A 79 -1.11 -9.81 -17.09
N VAL A 80 -2.31 -10.21 -17.49
CA VAL A 80 -3.32 -10.82 -16.61
C VAL A 80 -2.85 -12.16 -16.02
N ARG A 81 -2.07 -12.95 -16.76
CA ARG A 81 -1.53 -14.22 -16.28
C ARG A 81 -0.40 -14.01 -15.28
N GLN A 82 0.42 -12.99 -15.46
CA GLN A 82 1.43 -12.60 -14.47
C GLN A 82 0.76 -12.05 -13.21
N TRP A 83 -0.17 -11.10 -13.36
CA TRP A 83 -0.93 -10.51 -12.27
C TRP A 83 -1.63 -11.56 -11.41
N ARG A 84 -2.42 -12.47 -11.99
CA ARG A 84 -3.17 -13.46 -11.20
C ARG A 84 -2.27 -14.39 -10.38
N ARG A 85 -1.10 -14.74 -10.94
CA ARG A 85 -0.11 -15.61 -10.27
C ARG A 85 0.55 -14.84 -9.14
N TRP A 86 0.97 -13.61 -9.41
CA TRP A 86 1.59 -12.73 -8.43
C TRP A 86 0.64 -12.42 -7.26
N GLU A 87 -0.60 -12.01 -7.53
CA GLU A 87 -1.61 -11.71 -6.53
C GLU A 87 -1.88 -12.92 -5.62
N ALA A 88 -2.13 -14.09 -6.22
CA ALA A 88 -2.41 -15.31 -5.46
C ALA A 88 -1.17 -15.78 -4.67
N ASN A 89 0.03 -15.69 -5.25
CA ASN A 89 1.27 -16.09 -4.58
C ASN A 89 1.60 -15.16 -3.42
N CYS A 90 1.50 -13.84 -3.60
CA CYS A 90 1.73 -12.86 -2.53
C CYS A 90 0.74 -13.06 -1.39
N PHE A 91 -0.55 -13.21 -1.72
CA PHE A 91 -1.57 -13.47 -0.70
C PHE A 91 -1.30 -14.77 0.06
N GLN A 92 -0.99 -15.86 -0.65
CA GLN A 92 -0.70 -17.16 -0.04
C GLN A 92 0.59 -17.13 0.79
N MET A 93 1.62 -16.41 0.35
CA MET A 93 2.87 -16.25 1.11
C MET A 93 2.64 -15.47 2.41
N LEU A 94 1.89 -14.38 2.35
CA LEU A 94 1.69 -13.50 3.50
C LEU A 94 0.64 -14.01 4.48
N ASN A 95 -0.38 -14.73 4.00
CA ASN A 95 -1.58 -15.09 4.76
C ASN A 95 -1.89 -16.60 4.74
N GLY A 96 -1.02 -17.42 4.16
CA GLY A 96 -1.24 -18.86 3.93
C GLY A 96 -1.30 -19.71 5.19
N ASP A 97 -0.93 -19.17 6.33
CA ASP A 97 -1.10 -19.80 7.64
C ASP A 97 -2.58 -20.11 7.92
N ARG A 98 -3.48 -19.17 7.58
CA ARG A 98 -4.91 -19.24 7.94
C ARG A 98 -5.87 -19.02 6.77
N PHE A 99 -5.42 -18.33 5.74
CA PHE A 99 -6.24 -17.91 4.61
C PHE A 99 -5.74 -18.58 3.33
N ARG A 100 -6.59 -18.59 2.30
CA ARG A 100 -6.29 -19.23 1.02
C ARG A 100 -6.51 -18.28 -0.14
N ALA A 101 -5.69 -18.45 -1.17
CA ALA A 101 -5.86 -17.85 -2.48
C ALA A 101 -5.99 -18.95 -3.55
N SER A 102 -6.76 -18.67 -4.59
CA SER A 102 -6.88 -19.56 -5.75
C SER A 102 -7.15 -18.75 -7.02
N VAL A 103 -6.62 -19.24 -8.14
CA VAL A 103 -6.93 -18.69 -9.46
C VAL A 103 -8.12 -19.48 -10.02
N ARG A 104 -9.25 -18.81 -10.27
CA ARG A 104 -10.48 -19.47 -10.70
C ARG A 104 -10.51 -19.69 -12.22
N ASP A 105 -10.14 -18.67 -12.98
CA ASP A 105 -10.18 -18.68 -14.43
C ASP A 105 -9.07 -17.81 -15.04
N ALA A 106 -9.18 -17.47 -16.33
CA ALA A 106 -8.17 -16.70 -17.05
C ALA A 106 -7.96 -15.27 -16.50
N ARG A 107 -8.93 -14.71 -15.76
CA ARG A 107 -8.94 -13.30 -15.33
C ARG A 107 -9.35 -13.09 -13.88
N THR A 108 -9.58 -14.17 -13.14
CA THR A 108 -10.19 -14.11 -11.81
C THR A 108 -9.31 -14.77 -10.76
N VAL A 109 -9.08 -14.06 -9.66
CA VAL A 109 -8.47 -14.55 -8.43
C VAL A 109 -9.52 -14.52 -7.31
N ILE A 110 -9.60 -15.60 -6.54
CA ILE A 110 -10.41 -15.69 -5.32
C ILE A 110 -9.46 -15.73 -4.13
N LEU A 111 -9.69 -14.83 -3.19
CA LEU A 111 -8.96 -14.71 -1.93
C LEU A 111 -9.95 -14.88 -0.78
N ASP A 112 -9.58 -15.57 0.30
CA ASP A 112 -10.36 -15.50 1.53
C ASP A 112 -10.39 -14.04 2.02
N LYS A 113 -11.55 -13.55 2.48
CA LYS A 113 -11.67 -12.22 3.05
C LYS A 113 -10.94 -12.17 4.38
N LEU A 114 -9.98 -11.25 4.50
CA LEU A 114 -9.29 -11.02 5.75
C LEU A 114 -10.24 -10.32 6.74
N PRO A 115 -10.19 -10.70 8.03
CA PRO A 115 -10.96 -10.01 9.07
C PRO A 115 -10.41 -8.60 9.29
N GLY A 116 -11.30 -7.69 9.67
CA GLY A 116 -10.92 -6.31 9.97
C GLY A 116 -11.33 -5.32 8.90
N GLN A 117 -10.73 -4.13 8.99
CA GLN A 117 -11.03 -2.99 8.15
C GLN A 117 -9.73 -2.30 7.71
N SER A 118 -9.76 -1.58 6.57
CA SER A 118 -8.57 -0.86 6.11
C SER A 118 -8.18 0.27 7.08
N LEU A 119 -6.87 0.53 7.21
CA LEU A 119 -6.40 1.68 8.01
C LEU A 119 -6.89 3.00 7.44
N TRP A 120 -7.09 3.06 6.12
CA TRP A 120 -7.74 4.16 5.44
C TRP A 120 -9.12 4.48 5.99
N ASP A 121 -9.97 3.46 6.16
CA ASP A 121 -11.31 3.70 6.67
C ASP A 121 -11.29 4.10 8.14
N HIS A 122 -10.40 3.50 8.95
CA HIS A 122 -10.19 3.95 10.34
C HIS A 122 -9.75 5.41 10.39
N MET A 123 -8.88 5.85 9.47
CA MET A 123 -8.48 7.25 9.36
C MET A 123 -9.67 8.14 8.98
N LYS A 124 -10.44 7.78 7.95
CA LYS A 124 -11.64 8.53 7.53
C LYS A 124 -12.69 8.64 8.64
N GLN A 125 -12.83 7.61 9.46
CA GLN A 125 -13.77 7.57 10.57
C GLN A 125 -13.23 8.24 11.85
N GLY A 126 -11.96 8.68 11.86
CA GLY A 126 -11.32 9.25 13.04
C GLY A 126 -11.03 8.23 14.15
N THR A 127 -11.00 6.93 13.83
CA THR A 127 -10.74 5.82 14.78
C THR A 127 -9.33 5.26 14.67
N LEU A 128 -8.49 5.79 13.78
CA LEU A 128 -7.09 5.40 13.65
C LEU A 128 -6.32 5.64 14.97
N SER A 129 -5.60 4.63 15.44
CA SER A 129 -4.90 4.65 16.73
C SER A 129 -3.44 4.24 16.61
N THR A 130 -2.58 4.67 17.55
CA THR A 130 -1.15 4.30 17.58
C THR A 130 -0.93 2.78 17.49
N ARG A 131 -1.76 2.00 18.18
CA ARG A 131 -1.73 0.53 18.14
C ARG A 131 -1.85 -0.05 16.73
N MET A 132 -2.74 0.53 15.92
CA MET A 132 -2.93 0.13 14.52
C MET A 132 -1.67 0.41 13.68
N LEU A 133 -1.03 1.56 13.88
CA LEU A 133 0.21 1.93 13.20
C LEU A 133 1.38 1.04 13.61
N GLU A 134 1.45 0.68 14.89
CA GLU A 134 2.45 -0.27 15.37
C GLU A 134 2.24 -1.67 14.77
N ALA A 135 0.98 -2.13 14.68
CA ALA A 135 0.64 -3.39 14.01
C ALA A 135 1.03 -3.37 12.53
N ALA A 136 0.79 -2.25 11.83
CA ALA A 136 1.22 -2.06 10.45
C ALA A 136 2.75 -2.12 10.32
N GLY A 137 3.50 -1.38 11.16
CA GLY A 137 4.96 -1.40 11.14
C GLY A 137 5.54 -2.80 11.32
N ARG A 138 4.99 -3.58 12.27
CA ARG A 138 5.36 -4.99 12.47
C ARG A 138 5.03 -5.87 11.26
N GLU A 139 3.90 -5.63 10.60
CA GLU A 139 3.50 -6.39 9.42
C GLU A 139 4.40 -6.10 8.22
N TYR A 140 4.76 -4.84 7.98
CA TYR A 140 5.72 -4.46 6.92
C TYR A 140 7.07 -5.12 7.18
N ARG A 141 7.53 -5.07 8.43
CA ARG A 141 8.79 -5.70 8.83
C ARG A 141 8.77 -7.20 8.54
N ARG A 142 7.70 -7.89 8.91
CA ARG A 142 7.53 -9.31 8.64
C ARG A 142 7.46 -9.57 7.13
N ALA A 143 6.67 -8.80 6.38
CA ALA A 143 6.48 -8.99 4.95
C ALA A 143 7.81 -8.87 4.18
N HIS A 144 8.63 -7.87 4.52
CA HIS A 144 9.94 -7.63 3.91
C HIS A 144 10.99 -8.73 4.19
N GLN A 145 10.72 -9.64 5.13
CA GLN A 145 11.58 -10.80 5.41
C GLN A 145 11.27 -12.01 4.53
N PHE A 146 10.12 -12.04 3.84
CA PHE A 146 9.82 -13.14 2.93
C PHE A 146 10.70 -13.07 1.69
N TRP A 147 11.17 -14.23 1.25
CA TRP A 147 11.84 -14.38 -0.03
C TRP A 147 10.83 -14.28 -1.17
N SER A 148 11.18 -13.56 -2.23
CA SER A 148 10.42 -13.48 -3.47
C SER A 148 11.27 -13.94 -4.64
N ASP A 149 10.84 -14.99 -5.33
CA ASP A 149 11.51 -15.46 -6.55
C ASP A 149 11.49 -14.42 -7.68
N GLU A 150 10.43 -13.59 -7.73
CA GLU A 150 10.34 -12.48 -8.68
C GLU A 150 11.48 -11.48 -8.48
N PHE A 151 11.85 -11.20 -7.23
CA PHE A 151 12.96 -10.30 -6.91
C PHE A 151 14.32 -10.99 -6.76
N GLY A 152 14.35 -12.31 -6.52
CA GLY A 152 15.55 -13.02 -6.10
C GLY A 152 16.12 -12.49 -4.77
N ALA A 153 15.26 -11.93 -3.91
CA ALA A 153 15.60 -11.28 -2.65
C ALA A 153 14.35 -11.04 -1.79
N GLY A 154 14.46 -10.18 -0.76
CA GLY A 154 13.34 -9.77 0.08
C GLY A 154 12.17 -9.19 -0.73
N TRP A 155 10.95 -9.59 -0.36
CA TRP A 155 9.71 -9.15 -0.97
C TRP A 155 9.38 -7.70 -0.60
N SER A 156 8.73 -6.99 -1.52
CA SER A 156 8.25 -5.62 -1.37
C SER A 156 6.88 -5.47 -2.03
N HIS A 157 6.07 -4.53 -1.58
CA HIS A 157 4.68 -4.38 -2.01
C HIS A 157 4.56 -3.57 -3.30
N GLY A 158 5.19 -2.39 -3.39
CA GLY A 158 5.10 -1.46 -4.52
C GLY A 158 3.91 -0.49 -4.49
N ASP A 159 2.99 -0.65 -3.54
CA ASP A 159 1.88 0.28 -3.26
C ASP A 159 1.40 0.06 -1.82
N ALA A 160 2.33 0.27 -0.88
CA ALA A 160 2.09 0.00 0.53
C ALA A 160 1.38 1.19 1.20
N SER A 161 0.21 1.55 0.67
CA SER A 161 -0.66 2.62 1.15
C SER A 161 -1.58 2.15 2.29
N MET A 162 -2.18 3.08 3.04
CA MET A 162 -3.10 2.78 4.14
C MET A 162 -4.38 2.04 3.69
N THR A 163 -4.77 2.20 2.43
CA THR A 163 -5.87 1.46 1.79
C THR A 163 -5.57 -0.03 1.70
N ASN A 164 -4.30 -0.37 1.53
CA ASN A 164 -3.80 -1.73 1.31
C ASN A 164 -3.37 -2.43 2.61
N VAL A 165 -3.69 -1.85 3.78
CA VAL A 165 -3.45 -2.44 5.10
C VAL A 165 -4.76 -2.70 5.81
N ILE A 166 -5.12 -3.97 6.00
CA ILE A 166 -6.28 -4.39 6.79
C ILE A 166 -5.85 -4.65 8.23
N TYR A 167 -6.54 -4.03 9.19
CA TYR A 167 -6.32 -4.25 10.62
C TYR A 167 -7.48 -5.02 11.25
N ASP A 168 -7.14 -6.17 11.87
CA ASP A 168 -8.02 -6.99 12.67
C ASP A 168 -7.88 -6.63 14.16
N GLU A 169 -8.87 -5.89 14.68
CA GLU A 169 -8.93 -5.48 16.09
C GLU A 169 -8.90 -6.67 17.06
N LYS A 170 -9.53 -7.79 16.70
CA LYS A 170 -9.65 -8.95 17.61
C LYS A 170 -8.32 -9.62 17.86
N MET A 171 -7.46 -9.62 16.83
CA MET A 171 -6.16 -10.28 16.83
C MET A 171 -5.00 -9.29 16.93
N ASP A 172 -5.29 -7.98 16.98
CA ASP A 172 -4.29 -6.91 16.96
C ASP A 172 -3.29 -7.07 15.82
N ARG A 173 -3.81 -7.31 14.61
CA ARG A 173 -3.00 -7.73 13.49
C ARG A 173 -3.30 -6.94 12.22
N ALA A 174 -2.26 -6.32 11.67
CA ALA A 174 -2.29 -5.79 10.32
C ALA A 174 -1.91 -6.87 9.29
N ARG A 175 -2.50 -6.79 8.10
CA ARG A 175 -2.22 -7.64 6.93
C ARG A 175 -2.25 -6.80 5.66
N LEU A 176 -1.30 -7.08 4.76
CA LEU A 176 -1.21 -6.44 3.46
C LEU A 176 -2.12 -7.12 2.44
N VAL A 177 -2.70 -6.32 1.55
CA VAL A 177 -3.56 -6.75 0.45
C VAL A 177 -3.28 -5.92 -0.80
N ASP A 178 -3.71 -6.43 -1.95
CA ASP A 178 -3.64 -5.74 -3.25
C ASP A 178 -2.23 -5.56 -3.82
N PHE A 179 -1.76 -6.54 -4.57
CA PHE A 179 -0.38 -6.63 -5.01
C PHE A 179 -0.22 -6.32 -6.50
N GLU A 180 -1.08 -5.49 -7.07
CA GLU A 180 -1.11 -5.28 -8.53
C GLU A 180 0.00 -4.37 -9.08
N ILE A 181 0.62 -3.60 -8.20
CA ILE A 181 1.83 -2.83 -8.48
C ILE A 181 3.03 -3.61 -7.93
N ILE A 182 4.15 -3.55 -8.64
CA ILE A 182 5.40 -4.18 -8.26
C ILE A 182 6.56 -3.24 -8.54
N HIS A 183 7.53 -3.19 -7.64
CA HIS A 183 8.79 -2.48 -7.88
C HIS A 183 9.58 -3.03 -9.07
N GLU A 184 10.49 -2.20 -9.59
CA GLU A 184 11.53 -2.65 -10.49
C GLU A 184 12.46 -3.67 -9.83
N LYS A 185 12.70 -4.78 -10.54
CA LYS A 185 13.53 -5.90 -10.05
C LYS A 185 15.00 -5.51 -9.86
N SER A 186 15.49 -4.54 -10.64
CA SER A 186 16.86 -4.03 -10.60
C SER A 186 17.21 -3.35 -9.27
N LEU A 187 16.21 -2.83 -8.54
CA LEU A 187 16.46 -2.14 -7.28
C LEU A 187 16.95 -3.10 -6.20
N PRO A 188 17.83 -2.66 -5.27
CA PRO A 188 18.12 -3.43 -4.08
C PRO A 188 16.89 -3.54 -3.16
N PRO A 189 16.73 -4.64 -2.39
CA PRO A 189 15.60 -4.82 -1.46
C PRO A 189 15.46 -3.66 -0.48
N ARG A 190 16.58 -3.15 0.03
CA ARG A 190 16.59 -2.02 0.97
C ARG A 190 15.92 -0.76 0.39
N VAL A 191 16.11 -0.50 -0.90
CA VAL A 191 15.52 0.66 -1.59
C VAL A 191 14.02 0.46 -1.76
N ARG A 192 13.60 -0.73 -2.23
CA ARG A 192 12.18 -1.07 -2.36
C ARG A 192 11.43 -1.04 -1.02
N HIS A 193 12.05 -1.58 0.03
CA HIS A 193 11.47 -1.56 1.37
C HIS A 193 11.35 -0.13 1.91
N ALA A 194 12.30 0.75 1.60
CA ALA A 194 12.23 2.15 1.99
C ALA A 194 11.10 2.88 1.26
N ASP A 195 10.91 2.58 -0.04
CA ASP A 195 9.81 3.10 -0.84
C ASP A 195 8.44 2.67 -0.28
N ASP A 196 8.28 1.39 0.08
CA ASP A 196 7.05 0.91 0.76
C ASP A 196 6.76 1.70 2.04
N LEU A 197 7.78 2.03 2.85
CA LEU A 197 7.59 2.89 4.03
C LEU A 197 7.25 4.33 3.63
N LEU A 198 7.87 4.87 2.59
CA LEU A 198 7.65 6.22 2.11
C LEU A 198 6.19 6.41 1.67
N VAL A 199 5.66 5.49 0.85
CA VAL A 199 4.26 5.52 0.40
C VAL A 199 3.30 5.58 1.58
N PHE A 200 3.51 4.73 2.59
CA PHE A 200 2.69 4.74 3.81
C PHE A 200 2.79 6.07 4.58
N LEU A 201 3.98 6.67 4.66
CA LEU A 201 4.20 7.95 5.33
C LEU A 201 3.56 9.13 4.58
N LEU A 202 3.61 9.12 3.25
CA LEU A 202 2.96 10.16 2.43
C LEU A 202 1.44 10.15 2.66
N ASP A 203 0.84 8.98 2.78
CA ASP A 203 -0.57 8.83 3.13
C ASP A 203 -0.92 9.45 4.49
N LEU A 204 -0.03 9.33 5.48
CA LEU A 204 -0.22 9.94 6.81
C LEU A 204 -0.09 11.46 6.74
N VAL A 205 0.92 11.98 6.04
CA VAL A 205 1.20 13.42 5.96
C VAL A 205 0.11 14.16 5.20
N GLY A 206 -0.35 13.63 4.07
CA GLY A 206 -1.32 14.33 3.23
C GLY A 206 -2.70 14.50 3.86
N ARG A 207 -3.00 13.80 4.96
CA ARG A 207 -4.40 13.54 5.37
C ARG A 207 -4.68 13.55 6.86
N ILE A 208 -3.66 13.48 7.70
CA ILE A 208 -3.80 13.63 9.15
C ILE A 208 -3.42 15.06 9.53
N SER A 209 -4.14 15.64 10.50
CA SER A 209 -3.84 16.99 10.98
C SER A 209 -2.36 17.12 11.38
N SER A 210 -1.79 18.29 11.13
CA SER A 210 -0.36 18.60 11.31
C SER A 210 0.20 18.27 12.71
N THR A 211 -0.67 18.12 13.71
CA THR A 211 -0.33 17.82 15.11
C THR A 211 -0.18 16.33 15.46
N HIS A 212 -0.76 15.41 14.69
CA HIS A 212 -0.79 13.98 15.06
C HIS A 212 0.03 13.06 14.14
N TRP A 213 0.25 13.45 12.89
CA TRP A 213 0.92 12.59 11.90
C TRP A 213 2.34 12.21 12.31
N VAL A 214 3.09 13.10 12.97
CA VAL A 214 4.45 12.83 13.45
C VAL A 214 4.46 11.69 14.46
N SER A 215 3.56 11.73 15.44
CA SER A 215 3.46 10.69 16.48
C SER A 215 3.11 9.34 15.86
N PHE A 216 2.18 9.32 14.89
CA PHE A 216 1.80 8.09 14.18
C PHE A 216 2.92 7.55 13.29
N ALA A 217 3.59 8.41 12.53
CA ALA A 217 4.76 8.04 11.73
C ALA A 217 5.86 7.44 12.62
N MET A 218 6.12 8.03 13.78
CA MET A 218 7.12 7.52 14.72
C MET A 218 6.71 6.16 15.32
N CYS A 219 5.44 5.94 15.67
CA CYS A 219 4.94 4.64 16.12
C CYS A 219 5.13 3.55 15.05
N PHE A 220 4.77 3.86 13.80
CA PHE A 220 4.94 2.97 12.66
C PHE A 220 6.42 2.61 12.43
N LEU A 221 7.29 3.62 12.29
CA LEU A 221 8.71 3.43 11.99
C LEU A 221 9.46 2.71 13.12
N ARG A 222 9.14 3.01 14.38
CA ARG A 222 9.72 2.29 15.54
C ARG A 222 9.31 0.83 15.54
N SER A 223 8.06 0.53 15.21
CA SER A 223 7.57 -0.85 15.13
C SER A 223 8.14 -1.62 13.93
N TYR A 224 8.47 -0.92 12.84
CA TYR A 224 9.17 -1.51 11.70
C TYR A 224 10.63 -1.88 12.07
N GLY A 225 11.36 -0.94 12.67
CA GLY A 225 12.59 -1.21 13.43
C GLY A 225 13.86 -1.60 12.65
N ASP A 226 13.84 -1.70 11.31
CA ASP A 226 15.07 -1.97 10.55
C ASP A 226 15.86 -0.69 10.28
N ALA A 227 16.97 -0.53 11.02
CA ALA A 227 17.82 0.67 10.93
C ALA A 227 18.40 0.90 9.53
N SER A 228 18.69 -0.16 8.76
CA SER A 228 19.27 -0.03 7.43
C SER A 228 18.28 0.54 6.43
N VAL A 229 17.03 0.07 6.48
CA VAL A 229 15.94 0.57 5.63
C VAL A 229 15.52 1.97 6.08
N ILE A 230 15.46 2.25 7.38
CA ILE A 230 15.18 3.61 7.90
C ILE A 230 16.26 4.61 7.45
N ALA A 231 17.53 4.20 7.41
CA ALA A 231 18.60 5.05 6.90
C ALA A 231 18.46 5.32 5.39
N GLU A 232 17.99 4.34 4.61
CA GLU A 232 17.68 4.53 3.19
C GLU A 232 16.49 5.47 2.98
N LEU A 233 15.39 5.26 3.74
CA LEU A 233 14.22 6.13 3.73
C LEU A 233 14.58 7.59 4.05
N ARG A 234 15.47 7.83 5.02
CA ARG A 234 15.91 9.19 5.36
C ARG A 234 16.52 9.92 4.18
N LYS A 235 17.20 9.24 3.25
CA LYS A 235 17.76 9.88 2.06
C LYS A 235 16.67 10.36 1.11
N GLN A 236 15.53 9.66 1.08
CA GLN A 236 14.37 10.02 0.25
C GLN A 236 13.54 11.15 0.87
N LEU A 237 13.64 11.35 2.18
CA LEU A 237 12.94 12.43 2.91
C LEU A 237 13.67 13.78 2.90
N VAL A 238 14.94 13.81 2.46
CA VAL A 238 15.71 15.05 2.33
C VAL A 238 15.51 15.61 0.93
N VAL A 239 14.77 16.72 0.83
CA VAL A 239 14.68 17.49 -0.41
C VAL A 239 16.03 18.17 -0.67
N PRO A 240 16.62 18.07 -1.88
CA PRO A 240 17.83 18.80 -2.25
C PRO A 240 17.71 20.32 -2.07
#